data_AF-A0A7J3VS82-F1
#
_entry.id   AF-A0A7J3VS82-F1
#
_cell.length_a   1.000
_cell.length_b   1.000
_cell.length_c   1.000
_cell.angle_alpha   90.00
_cell.angle_beta   90.00
_cell.angle_gamma   90.00
#
_symmetry.space_group_name_H-M   'P 1'
#
loop_
_entity.id
_entity.type
_entity.pdbx_description
1 polymer ?
#
loop_
_entity_poly.entity_id
_entity_poly.type
_entity_poly.pdbx_seq_one_letter_code
_entity_poly.pdbx_strand_id
1 'polypeptide(L)'
;FLNPLDPRDMNWRWQGEWTTGEEYQYIKNHGVFYQNPPGVGGIESDPAYDPERNYFFVAVYNMPAAYTIRNVGPGTAWPTASGLMGGTLPQAKYNTTIYAINVNTGQVVWNTFVDGVPYRGGLTVSNGLVFATYNDGTLRVYDADTGAELKRVLIGGPVLVQPSLATTADGRIRLFLPVAVPLSLWGPSTNLPGFVVSLGLPDVIAERTVVQTLRTEVTRVQTQEVTRIQTQVQTLVTTRITEVAVEVIPSWVYVLAAVAVLAVVGAAATAARARRK
;
A
#
# COMPACT_ATOMS: atom_id res chain seq x y z
N PHE A 1 16.89 -12.16 -0.87
CA PHE A 1 16.72 -10.70 -0.78
C PHE A 1 17.97 -10.16 -0.11
N LEU A 2 18.56 -9.09 -0.66
CA LEU A 2 19.75 -8.45 -0.09
C LEU A 2 19.45 -7.92 1.31
N ASN A 3 20.25 -8.27 2.30
CA ASN A 3 20.21 -7.71 3.63
C ASN A 3 21.21 -6.54 3.71
N PRO A 4 20.76 -5.28 3.80
CA PRO A 4 21.66 -4.13 3.87
C PRO A 4 22.50 -4.07 5.15
N LEU A 5 22.20 -4.93 6.14
CA LEU A 5 22.96 -5.08 7.38
C LEU A 5 24.00 -6.22 7.32
N ASP A 6 24.03 -7.00 6.23
CA ASP A 6 25.06 -8.02 6.00
C ASP A 6 26.13 -7.47 5.04
N PRO A 7 27.39 -7.26 5.50
CA PRO A 7 28.46 -6.75 4.64
C PRO A 7 28.74 -7.62 3.42
N ARG A 8 28.38 -8.91 3.45
CA ARG A 8 28.56 -9.83 2.31
C ARG A 8 27.58 -9.53 1.19
N ASP A 9 26.36 -9.13 1.55
CA ASP A 9 25.31 -8.74 0.61
C ASP A 9 25.63 -7.38 -0.01
N MET A 10 26.26 -6.48 0.75
CA MET A 10 26.72 -5.18 0.25
C MET A 10 27.95 -5.25 -0.67
N ASN A 11 28.66 -6.38 -0.69
CA ASN A 11 29.78 -6.64 -1.59
C ASN A 11 29.34 -7.28 -2.91
N TRP A 12 28.03 -7.52 -3.11
CA TRP A 12 27.54 -7.97 -4.40
C TRP A 12 27.69 -6.84 -5.40
N ARG A 13 28.28 -7.14 -6.55
CA ARG A 13 28.43 -6.18 -7.64
C ARG A 13 27.04 -5.69 -8.05
N TRP A 14 26.88 -4.37 -8.11
CA TRP A 14 25.65 -3.78 -8.62
C TRP A 14 25.54 -4.07 -10.13
N GLN A 15 24.31 -4.22 -10.64
CA GLN A 15 24.07 -4.19 -12.09
C GLN A 15 24.61 -2.86 -12.64
N GLY A 16 25.77 -2.87 -13.30
CA GLY A 16 26.43 -1.66 -13.81
C GLY A 16 27.88 -1.48 -13.38
N GLU A 17 28.37 -2.21 -12.38
CA GLU A 17 29.75 -2.09 -11.85
C GLU A 17 30.76 -2.88 -12.71
N TRP A 18 30.70 -2.66 -14.02
CA TRP A 18 31.44 -3.44 -15.03
C TRP A 18 32.73 -2.74 -15.41
N THR A 19 33.83 -3.06 -14.74
CA THR A 19 35.17 -2.55 -15.13
C THR A 19 36.00 -3.59 -15.89
N THR A 20 35.59 -4.87 -15.91
CA THR A 20 36.30 -6.00 -16.52
C THR A 20 35.34 -7.14 -16.91
N GLY A 21 35.77 -8.10 -17.75
CA GLY A 21 35.03 -9.32 -18.09
C GLY A 21 34.28 -9.31 -19.44
N GLU A 22 33.67 -10.43 -19.81
CA GLU A 22 32.93 -10.60 -21.08
C GLU A 22 31.71 -9.67 -21.18
N GLU A 23 30.99 -9.50 -20.07
CA GLU A 23 29.84 -8.59 -19.97
C GLU A 23 30.27 -7.12 -20.15
N TYR A 24 31.41 -6.73 -19.58
CA TYR A 24 32.00 -5.41 -19.83
C TYR A 24 32.32 -5.19 -21.31
N GLN A 25 32.92 -6.17 -21.99
CA GLN A 25 33.20 -6.07 -23.43
C GLN A 25 31.92 -6.03 -24.28
N TYR A 26 30.89 -6.79 -23.90
CA TYR A 26 29.58 -6.77 -24.53
C TYR A 26 28.92 -5.38 -24.45
N ILE A 27 28.91 -4.78 -23.25
CA ILE A 27 28.37 -3.44 -23.00
C ILE A 27 29.20 -2.36 -23.72
N LYS A 28 30.54 -2.47 -23.68
CA LYS A 28 31.47 -1.56 -24.38
C LYS A 28 31.24 -1.57 -25.90
N ASN A 29 30.83 -2.70 -26.46
CA ASN A 29 30.47 -2.82 -27.88
C ASN A 29 29.06 -2.30 -28.19
N HIS A 30 28.43 -1.56 -27.26
CA HIS A 30 27.08 -0.99 -27.36
C HIS A 30 25.98 -2.05 -27.56
N GLY A 31 26.19 -3.26 -27.03
CA GLY A 31 25.15 -4.29 -26.98
C GLY A 31 23.93 -3.84 -26.17
N VAL A 32 22.76 -4.39 -26.49
CA VAL A 32 21.55 -4.20 -25.69
C VAL A 32 21.69 -5.00 -24.41
N PHE A 33 21.62 -4.34 -23.26
CA PHE A 33 21.62 -5.01 -21.96
C PHE A 33 20.30 -4.76 -21.24
N TYR A 34 19.99 -5.63 -20.27
CA TYR A 34 18.76 -5.57 -19.49
C TYR A 34 19.07 -5.13 -18.07
N GLN A 35 18.24 -4.25 -17.53
CA GLN A 35 18.39 -3.75 -16.16
C GLN A 35 17.07 -3.89 -15.40
N ASN A 36 17.17 -4.38 -14.16
CA ASN A 36 16.06 -4.44 -13.22
C ASN A 36 16.58 -4.33 -11.77
N PRO A 37 16.34 -3.22 -11.05
CA PRO A 37 15.47 -2.11 -11.44
C PRO A 37 15.98 -1.35 -12.69
N PRO A 38 15.10 -0.68 -13.44
CA PRO A 38 15.51 0.13 -14.60
C PRO A 38 16.43 1.28 -14.16
N GLY A 39 17.03 2.02 -15.10
CA GLY A 39 17.95 3.13 -14.79
C GLY A 39 17.34 4.29 -13.97
N VAL A 40 16.02 4.30 -13.85
CA VAL A 40 15.22 5.17 -12.97
C VAL A 40 15.03 4.59 -11.56
N GLY A 41 15.70 3.49 -11.23
CA GLY A 41 15.63 2.85 -9.91
C GLY A 41 14.38 1.99 -9.71
N GLY A 42 14.29 1.36 -8.53
CA GLY A 42 13.12 0.54 -8.13
C GLY A 42 12.18 1.27 -7.18
N ILE A 43 12.58 2.45 -6.71
CA ILE A 43 11.88 3.27 -5.71
C ILE A 43 11.71 4.68 -6.28
N GLU A 44 10.71 4.83 -7.13
CA GLU A 44 10.23 6.11 -7.67
C GLU A 44 8.92 6.45 -6.94
N SER A 45 8.95 6.34 -5.62
CA SER A 45 7.80 6.63 -4.77
C SER A 45 8.16 7.66 -3.73
N ASP A 46 7.26 8.60 -3.48
CA ASP A 46 7.32 9.47 -2.31
C ASP A 46 6.83 8.63 -1.09
N PRO A 47 7.72 8.23 -0.15
CA PRO A 47 7.33 7.36 0.94
C PRO A 47 6.55 8.10 2.03
N ALA A 48 5.90 7.36 2.92
CA ALA A 48 5.15 7.89 4.05
C ALA A 48 5.62 7.27 5.37
N TYR A 49 5.49 8.01 6.47
CA TYR A 49 5.81 7.53 7.81
C TYR A 49 4.62 7.74 8.75
N ASP A 50 4.22 6.68 9.44
CA ASP A 50 3.23 6.73 10.52
C ASP A 50 3.95 6.67 11.88
N PRO A 51 3.96 7.78 12.66
CA PRO A 51 4.63 7.82 13.95
C PRO A 51 3.90 7.03 15.04
N GLU A 52 2.59 6.80 14.93
CA GLU A 52 1.82 6.05 15.93
C GLU A 52 2.16 4.56 15.88
N ARG A 53 2.29 4.02 14.67
CA ARG A 53 2.67 2.61 14.42
C ARG A 53 4.19 2.42 14.33
N ASN A 54 4.93 3.51 14.14
CA ASN A 54 6.34 3.51 13.78
C ASN A 54 6.63 2.69 12.51
N TYR A 55 5.77 2.84 11.50
CA TYR A 55 5.88 2.17 10.21
C TYR A 55 6.27 3.15 9.10
N PHE A 56 7.22 2.74 8.26
CA PHE A 56 7.60 3.41 7.03
C PHE A 56 6.98 2.67 5.85
N PHE A 57 6.21 3.38 5.03
CA PHE A 57 5.55 2.85 3.85
C PHE A 57 6.29 3.32 2.60
N VAL A 58 6.61 2.38 1.71
CA VAL A 58 7.29 2.64 0.45
C VAL A 58 6.70 1.78 -0.65
N ALA A 59 6.53 2.35 -1.84
CA ALA A 59 6.08 1.62 -3.01
C ALA A 59 7.28 1.34 -3.91
N VAL A 60 7.50 0.07 -4.20
CA VAL A 60 8.55 -0.41 -5.09
C VAL A 60 7.87 -0.93 -6.34
N TYR A 61 8.45 -0.70 -7.51
CA TYR A 61 7.92 -1.26 -8.74
C TYR A 61 8.98 -2.08 -9.47
N ASN A 62 8.50 -3.13 -10.13
CA ASN A 62 9.27 -3.93 -11.04
C ASN A 62 8.95 -3.46 -12.46
N MET A 63 9.92 -2.83 -13.12
CA MET A 63 9.81 -2.38 -14.50
C MET A 63 11.15 -2.67 -15.21
N PRO A 64 11.40 -3.93 -15.59
CA PRO A 64 12.60 -4.25 -16.33
C PRO A 64 12.62 -3.45 -17.63
N ALA A 65 13.80 -2.98 -18.02
CA ALA A 65 13.99 -2.21 -19.24
C ALA A 65 15.27 -2.63 -19.97
N ALA A 66 15.25 -2.48 -21.29
CA ALA A 66 16.43 -2.66 -22.13
C ALA A 66 17.15 -1.33 -22.32
N TYR A 67 18.47 -1.36 -22.36
CA TYR A 67 19.30 -0.18 -22.55
C TYR A 67 20.43 -0.45 -23.53
N THR A 68 20.91 0.62 -24.17
CA THR A 68 22.17 0.65 -24.90
C THR A 68 22.99 1.85 -24.43
N ILE A 69 24.31 1.68 -24.36
CA ILE A 69 25.21 2.80 -24.10
C ILE A 69 25.42 3.58 -25.41
N ARG A 70 25.41 4.91 -25.33
CA ARG A 70 25.66 5.81 -26.45
C ARG A 70 26.73 6.84 -26.09
N ASN A 71 27.51 7.25 -27.09
CA ASN A 71 28.42 8.37 -26.95
C ASN A 71 27.63 9.67 -26.71
N VAL A 72 28.10 10.46 -25.75
CA VAL A 72 27.58 11.80 -25.45
C VAL A 72 28.62 12.85 -25.83
N GLY A 73 28.15 14.01 -26.30
CA GLY A 73 29.03 15.12 -26.67
C GLY A 73 28.25 16.41 -26.94
N PRO A 74 28.95 17.49 -27.33
CA PRO A 74 28.30 18.75 -27.72
C PRO A 74 27.23 18.50 -28.79
N GLY A 75 26.00 18.94 -28.54
CA GLY A 75 24.87 18.78 -29.47
C GLY A 75 24.07 17.48 -29.34
N THR A 76 24.39 16.59 -28.39
CA THR A 76 23.54 15.43 -28.10
C THR A 76 22.19 15.87 -27.51
N ALA A 77 21.08 15.48 -28.14
CA ALA A 77 19.73 15.83 -27.70
C ALA A 77 19.31 15.12 -26.40
N TRP A 78 18.29 15.63 -25.73
CA TRP A 78 17.62 14.87 -24.67
C TRP A 78 16.70 13.82 -25.32
N PRO A 79 16.62 12.56 -24.82
CA PRO A 79 17.19 12.03 -23.58
C PRO A 79 18.56 11.34 -23.72
N THR A 80 19.16 11.25 -24.92
CA THR A 80 20.47 10.57 -25.16
C THR A 80 21.62 11.20 -24.38
N ALA A 81 21.47 12.43 -23.88
CA ALA A 81 22.47 13.15 -23.10
C ALA A 81 22.94 12.43 -21.82
N SER A 82 22.20 11.43 -21.31
CA SER A 82 22.61 10.58 -20.18
C SER A 82 23.58 9.45 -20.56
N GLY A 83 23.88 9.27 -21.85
CA GLY A 83 24.68 8.15 -22.35
C GLY A 83 23.95 6.80 -22.33
N LEU A 84 22.70 6.79 -21.87
CA LEU A 84 21.81 5.64 -21.82
C LEU A 84 20.63 5.86 -22.75
N MET A 85 20.41 4.91 -23.65
CA MET A 85 19.22 4.88 -24.50
C MET A 85 18.33 3.72 -24.14
N GLY A 86 17.12 4.04 -23.68
CA GLY A 86 16.08 3.07 -23.40
C GLY A 86 15.60 2.36 -24.67
N GLY A 87 15.28 1.08 -24.52
CA GLY A 87 14.67 0.22 -25.52
C GLY A 87 13.47 -0.54 -24.95
N THR A 88 12.69 -1.15 -25.83
CA THR A 88 11.51 -1.93 -25.47
C THR A 88 11.87 -3.39 -25.19
N LEU A 89 11.31 -3.97 -24.13
CA LEU A 89 11.33 -5.41 -23.90
C LEU A 89 10.14 -6.09 -24.61
N PRO A 90 10.33 -7.25 -25.27
CA PRO A 90 9.26 -7.98 -25.93
C PRO A 90 8.09 -8.38 -25.01
N GLN A 91 8.36 -8.54 -23.70
CA GLN A 91 7.37 -8.88 -22.67
C GLN A 91 7.70 -8.19 -21.34
N ALA A 92 7.67 -6.87 -21.31
CA ALA A 92 7.83 -6.14 -20.05
C ALA A 92 6.65 -6.46 -19.11
N LYS A 93 6.95 -7.04 -17.95
CA LYS A 93 5.98 -7.19 -16.86
C LYS A 93 6.18 -6.07 -15.84
N TYR A 94 5.16 -5.22 -15.73
CA TYR A 94 5.12 -4.16 -14.73
C TYR A 94 4.31 -4.63 -13.53
N ASN A 95 4.82 -4.41 -12.33
CA ASN A 95 4.06 -4.58 -11.10
C ASN A 95 4.57 -3.63 -10.01
N THR A 96 3.78 -3.49 -8.96
CA THR A 96 4.10 -2.68 -7.79
C THR A 96 3.95 -3.53 -6.55
N THR A 97 4.80 -3.31 -5.56
CA THR A 97 4.60 -3.81 -4.21
C THR A 97 4.71 -2.64 -3.23
N ILE A 98 3.68 -2.43 -2.42
CA ILE A 98 3.75 -1.53 -1.27
C ILE A 98 4.29 -2.34 -0.09
N TYR A 99 5.32 -1.83 0.57
CA TYR A 99 5.87 -2.39 1.79
C TYR A 99 5.56 -1.49 2.98
N ALA A 100 5.16 -2.08 4.09
CA ALA A 100 5.26 -1.47 5.41
C ALA A 100 6.46 -2.05 6.14
N ILE A 101 7.31 -1.18 6.65
CA ILE A 101 8.58 -1.54 7.28
C ILE A 101 8.56 -0.98 8.70
N ASN A 102 8.84 -1.83 9.69
CA ASN A 102 9.04 -1.36 11.05
C ASN A 102 10.35 -0.57 11.11
N VAL A 103 10.28 0.70 11.49
CA VAL A 103 11.44 1.60 11.42
C VAL A 103 12.57 1.19 12.38
N ASN A 104 12.24 0.58 13.52
CA ASN A 104 13.25 0.18 14.50
C ASN A 104 14.04 -1.06 14.05
N THR A 105 13.38 -2.00 13.37
CA THR A 105 13.99 -3.29 13.00
C THR A 105 14.40 -3.38 11.54
N GLY A 106 13.88 -2.49 10.68
CA GLY A 106 14.03 -2.58 9.22
C GLY A 106 13.29 -3.77 8.59
N GLN A 107 12.48 -4.49 9.36
CA GLN A 107 11.77 -5.68 8.86
C GLN A 107 10.43 -5.29 8.22
N VAL A 108 10.08 -6.02 7.16
CA VAL A 108 8.77 -5.92 6.52
C VAL A 108 7.70 -6.44 7.48
N VAL A 109 6.73 -5.59 7.81
CA VAL A 109 5.54 -5.94 8.59
C VAL A 109 4.52 -6.63 7.70
N TRP A 110 4.22 -6.00 6.57
CA TRP A 110 3.37 -6.53 5.51
C TRP A 110 3.80 -5.98 4.16
N ASN A 111 3.35 -6.63 3.10
CA ASN A 111 3.47 -6.11 1.75
C ASN A 111 2.22 -6.43 0.93
N THR A 112 1.90 -5.55 -0.01
CA THR A 112 0.73 -5.67 -0.89
C THR A 112 1.18 -5.61 -2.34
N PHE A 113 0.97 -6.72 -3.05
CA PHE A 113 1.31 -6.85 -4.47
C PHE A 113 0.17 -6.31 -5.36
N VAL A 114 0.54 -5.49 -6.33
CA VAL A 114 -0.35 -4.95 -7.36
C VAL A 114 0.21 -5.33 -8.72
N ASP A 115 -0.49 -6.27 -9.35
CA ASP A 115 -0.10 -6.79 -10.66
C ASP A 115 -0.41 -5.79 -11.80
N GLY A 116 0.44 -5.77 -12.82
CA GLY A 116 0.20 -5.07 -14.08
C GLY A 116 0.30 -3.54 -14.04
N VAL A 117 0.63 -2.93 -12.90
CA VAL A 117 0.68 -1.47 -12.75
C VAL A 117 2.11 -1.03 -12.38
N PRO A 118 2.79 -0.23 -13.22
CA PRO A 118 4.05 0.41 -12.82
C PRO A 118 3.77 1.51 -11.79
N TYR A 119 4.77 1.85 -10.97
CA TYR A 119 4.63 2.89 -9.95
C TYR A 119 5.59 4.05 -10.20
N ARG A 120 5.02 5.22 -10.43
CA ARG A 120 5.64 6.49 -10.04
C ARG A 120 4.54 7.22 -9.30
N GLY A 121 4.74 7.54 -8.03
CA GLY A 121 3.63 8.03 -7.21
C GLY A 121 4.09 8.48 -5.84
N GLY A 122 3.14 8.66 -4.95
CA GLY A 122 3.44 8.85 -3.54
C GLY A 122 2.38 8.24 -2.65
N LEU A 123 2.82 7.94 -1.43
CA LEU A 123 1.99 7.41 -0.37
C LEU A 123 1.70 8.52 0.64
N THR A 124 0.49 8.57 1.16
CA THR A 124 0.13 9.43 2.30
C THR A 124 -0.48 8.56 3.37
N VAL A 125 -0.06 8.71 4.62
CA VAL A 125 -0.62 7.96 5.74
C VAL A 125 -1.31 8.90 6.72
N SER A 126 -2.50 8.51 7.15
CA SER A 126 -3.24 9.23 8.19
C SER A 126 -4.27 8.30 8.82
N ASN A 127 -4.35 8.31 10.16
CA ASN A 127 -5.38 7.62 10.93
C ASN A 127 -5.56 6.13 10.54
N GLY A 128 -4.45 5.41 10.41
CA GLY A 128 -4.47 3.98 10.05
C GLY A 128 -4.80 3.68 8.58
N LEU A 129 -4.79 4.69 7.70
CA LEU A 129 -5.03 4.52 6.27
C LEU A 129 -3.81 4.95 5.46
N VAL A 130 -3.43 4.13 4.48
CA VAL A 130 -2.40 4.46 3.48
C VAL A 130 -3.09 4.75 2.15
N PHE A 131 -2.98 5.99 1.68
CA PHE A 131 -3.47 6.45 0.39
C PHE A 131 -2.37 6.33 -0.65
N ALA A 132 -2.62 5.59 -1.72
CA ALA A 132 -1.68 5.43 -2.82
C ALA A 132 -2.35 5.75 -4.15
N THR A 133 -1.70 6.59 -4.95
CA THR A 133 -2.10 6.82 -6.34
C THR A 133 -1.32 5.95 -7.30
N TYR A 134 -1.96 5.60 -8.41
CA TYR A 134 -1.42 4.70 -9.41
C TYR A 134 -1.55 5.27 -10.83
N ASN A 135 -0.71 4.77 -11.73
CA ASN A 135 -0.65 5.19 -13.12
C ASN A 135 -1.86 4.72 -13.96
N ASP A 136 -2.63 3.77 -13.43
CA ASP A 136 -3.91 3.34 -13.99
C ASP A 136 -5.07 4.33 -13.69
N GLY A 137 -4.76 5.46 -13.04
CA GLY A 137 -5.72 6.49 -12.69
C GLY A 137 -6.61 6.13 -11.50
N THR A 138 -6.12 5.25 -10.63
CA THR A 138 -6.80 4.88 -9.38
C THR A 138 -6.12 5.51 -8.16
N LEU A 139 -6.95 5.94 -7.21
CA LEU A 139 -6.59 6.07 -5.81
C LEU A 139 -6.99 4.78 -5.10
N ARG A 140 -6.06 4.14 -4.42
CA ARG A 140 -6.31 2.96 -3.58
C ARG A 140 -5.96 3.29 -2.14
N VAL A 141 -6.82 2.87 -1.23
CA VAL A 141 -6.69 3.09 0.21
C VAL A 141 -6.48 1.75 0.87
N TYR A 142 -5.41 1.62 1.64
CA TYR A 142 -5.03 0.41 2.33
C TYR A 142 -5.14 0.61 3.84
N ASP A 143 -5.45 -0.47 4.54
CA ASP A 143 -5.31 -0.55 5.98
C ASP A 143 -3.81 -0.52 6.37
N ALA A 144 -3.42 0.38 7.26
CA ALA A 144 -2.01 0.60 7.60
C ALA A 144 -1.40 -0.56 8.43
N ASP A 145 -2.22 -1.37 9.08
CA ASP A 145 -1.77 -2.46 9.95
C ASP A 145 -1.65 -3.79 9.18
N THR A 146 -2.47 -3.98 8.16
CA THR A 146 -2.59 -5.26 7.43
C THR A 146 -2.22 -5.19 5.95
N GLY A 147 -2.20 -3.99 5.35
CA GLY A 147 -2.01 -3.81 3.91
C GLY A 147 -3.22 -4.17 3.05
N ALA A 148 -4.36 -4.51 3.66
CA ALA A 148 -5.57 -4.86 2.94
C ALA A 148 -6.13 -3.64 2.17
N GLU A 149 -6.47 -3.81 0.89
CA GLU A 149 -7.12 -2.75 0.11
C GLU A 149 -8.56 -2.55 0.60
N LEU A 150 -8.82 -1.40 1.22
CA LEU A 150 -10.13 -1.04 1.79
C LEU A 150 -11.03 -0.35 0.77
N LYS A 151 -10.43 0.43 -0.13
CA LYS A 151 -11.17 1.22 -1.12
C LYS A 151 -10.34 1.45 -2.37
N ARG A 152 -11.04 1.47 -3.51
CA ARG A 152 -10.53 1.93 -4.80
C ARG A 152 -11.46 3.00 -5.37
N VAL A 153 -10.88 4.06 -5.90
CA VAL A 153 -11.60 5.18 -6.53
C VAL A 153 -10.93 5.50 -7.87
N LEU A 154 -11.72 5.55 -8.93
CA LEU A 154 -11.26 6.05 -10.23
C LEU A 154 -11.21 7.58 -10.16
N ILE A 155 -10.03 8.16 -10.38
CA ILE A 155 -9.80 9.62 -10.31
C ILE A 155 -9.62 10.24 -11.70
N GLY A 156 -9.83 9.46 -12.76
CA GLY A 156 -9.91 9.93 -14.14
C GLY A 156 -8.56 10.10 -14.85
N GLY A 157 -7.45 9.88 -14.16
CA GLY A 157 -6.12 9.90 -14.76
C GLY A 157 -5.01 9.64 -13.75
N PRO A 158 -3.79 9.37 -14.24
CA PRO A 158 -2.62 9.08 -13.41
C PRO A 158 -2.24 10.25 -12.49
N VAL A 159 -1.76 9.90 -11.29
CA VAL A 159 -1.20 10.86 -10.32
C VAL A 159 0.16 10.35 -9.87
N LEU A 160 1.20 11.05 -10.31
CA LEU A 160 2.59 10.66 -10.11
C LEU A 160 3.23 11.22 -8.83
N VAL A 161 2.46 11.90 -8.00
CA VAL A 161 2.96 12.62 -6.82
C VAL A 161 2.21 12.19 -5.57
N GLN A 162 2.81 12.46 -4.41
CA GLN A 162 2.17 12.25 -3.12
C GLN A 162 0.81 12.95 -3.00
N PRO A 163 -0.26 12.22 -2.60
CA PRO A 163 -1.54 12.82 -2.26
C PRO A 163 -1.43 13.85 -1.13
N SER A 164 -2.10 14.99 -1.26
CA SER A 164 -2.11 16.01 -0.21
C SER A 164 -3.37 15.89 0.62
N LEU A 165 -3.24 15.72 1.94
CA LEU A 165 -4.36 15.73 2.88
C LEU A 165 -4.36 17.05 3.64
N ALA A 166 -5.48 17.78 3.63
CA ALA A 166 -5.58 19.06 4.30
C ALA A 166 -6.99 19.31 4.86
N THR A 167 -7.07 20.19 5.86
CA THR A 167 -8.35 20.71 6.35
C THR A 167 -8.69 21.97 5.57
N THR A 168 -9.90 22.02 5.00
CA THR A 168 -10.41 23.18 4.26
C THR A 168 -10.91 24.28 5.20
N ALA A 169 -11.15 25.48 4.69
CA ALA A 169 -11.57 26.64 5.49
C ALA A 169 -12.90 26.43 6.24
N ASP A 170 -13.77 25.55 5.73
CA ASP A 170 -15.01 25.11 6.37
C ASP A 170 -14.81 23.93 7.34
N GLY A 171 -13.57 23.58 7.68
CA GLY A 171 -13.23 22.57 8.68
C GLY A 171 -13.29 21.12 8.19
N ARG A 172 -13.49 20.87 6.89
CA ARG A 172 -13.58 19.50 6.33
C ARG A 172 -12.20 18.98 5.91
N ILE A 173 -11.93 17.72 6.20
CA ILE A 173 -10.71 17.06 5.71
C ILE A 173 -10.91 16.65 4.25
N ARG A 174 -9.96 17.00 3.39
CA ARG A 174 -9.97 16.63 1.98
C ARG A 174 -8.62 16.12 1.49
N LEU A 175 -8.69 15.19 0.55
CA LEU A 175 -7.57 14.74 -0.26
C LEU A 175 -7.55 15.54 -1.57
N PHE A 176 -6.41 16.10 -1.92
CA PHE A 176 -6.18 16.84 -3.15
C PHE A 176 -5.19 16.08 -4.03
N LEU A 177 -5.57 15.89 -5.29
CA LEU A 177 -4.87 15.06 -6.25
C LEU A 177 -4.69 15.85 -7.56
N PRO A 178 -3.48 16.30 -7.91
CA PRO A 178 -3.21 16.88 -9.22
C PRO A 178 -3.09 15.75 -10.25
N VAL A 179 -4.10 15.64 -11.10
CA VAL A 179 -4.18 14.65 -12.17
C VAL A 179 -3.60 15.26 -13.44
N ALA A 180 -2.58 14.62 -14.01
CA ALA A 180 -1.96 15.06 -15.25
C ALA A 180 -1.25 13.88 -15.93
N VAL A 181 -0.93 14.04 -17.22
CA VAL A 181 -0.23 13.02 -17.99
C VAL A 181 1.14 12.74 -17.35
N PRO A 182 1.53 11.46 -17.22
CA PRO A 182 2.86 11.11 -16.78
C PRO A 182 3.87 11.51 -17.85
N LEU A 183 5.13 11.69 -17.46
CA LEU A 183 6.22 11.50 -18.41
C LEU A 183 6.02 10.11 -19.05
N SER A 184 6.11 10.02 -20.38
CA SER A 184 5.76 8.83 -21.19
C SER A 184 6.45 7.51 -20.77
N LEU A 185 7.42 7.59 -19.86
CA LEU A 185 8.06 6.46 -19.21
C LEU A 185 7.08 5.59 -18.40
N TRP A 186 6.05 6.17 -17.78
CA TRP A 186 5.29 5.51 -16.71
C TRP A 186 3.86 5.10 -17.06
N GLY A 187 3.42 5.36 -18.29
CA GLY A 187 2.05 5.10 -18.72
C GLY A 187 1.79 5.59 -20.13
N PRO A 188 0.57 5.39 -20.64
CA PRO A 188 0.20 5.80 -21.98
C PRO A 188 0.37 7.32 -22.14
N SER A 189 1.04 7.74 -23.22
CA SER A 189 1.22 9.14 -23.59
C SER A 189 -0.04 9.68 -24.29
N THR A 190 -1.15 9.75 -23.57
CA THR A 190 -2.37 10.41 -24.05
C THR A 190 -2.39 11.86 -23.59
N ASN A 191 -2.90 12.76 -24.43
CA ASN A 191 -2.93 14.20 -24.12
C ASN A 191 -4.11 14.46 -23.14
N LEU A 192 -3.84 14.43 -21.83
CA LEU A 192 -4.81 14.75 -20.78
C LEU A 192 -4.57 16.17 -20.26
N PRO A 193 -5.48 17.13 -20.48
CA PRO A 193 -5.42 18.43 -19.80
C PRO A 193 -5.41 18.20 -18.29
N GLY A 194 -4.43 18.78 -17.58
CA GLY A 194 -4.31 18.58 -16.13
C GLY A 194 -5.51 19.17 -15.37
N PHE A 195 -5.94 18.47 -14.31
CA PHE A 195 -7.01 18.92 -13.41
C PHE A 195 -6.71 18.52 -11.96
N VAL A 196 -7.47 19.06 -11.01
CA VAL A 196 -7.35 18.69 -9.59
C VAL A 196 -8.61 17.99 -9.14
N VAL A 197 -8.47 16.81 -8.54
CA VAL A 197 -9.55 16.12 -7.84
C VAL A 197 -9.46 16.44 -6.35
N SER A 198 -10.60 16.78 -5.76
CA SER A 198 -10.76 16.96 -4.31
C SER A 198 -11.76 15.94 -3.79
N LEU A 199 -11.32 15.03 -2.92
CA LEU A 199 -12.16 14.00 -2.30
C LEU A 199 -12.34 14.30 -0.82
N GLY A 200 -13.56 14.10 -0.31
CA GLY A 200 -13.88 14.22 1.11
C GLY A 200 -14.89 13.15 1.51
N LEU A 201 -15.10 12.99 2.81
CA LEU A 201 -16.21 12.19 3.31
C LEU A 201 -17.54 12.84 2.91
N PRO A 202 -18.60 12.04 2.70
CA PRO A 202 -19.93 12.59 2.46
C PRO A 202 -20.39 13.41 3.66
N ASP A 203 -21.18 14.45 3.41
CA ASP A 203 -21.75 15.29 4.48
C ASP A 203 -22.68 14.49 5.41
N VAL A 204 -23.20 13.35 4.92
CA VAL A 204 -23.97 12.37 5.70
C VAL A 204 -23.32 10.99 5.54
N ILE A 205 -22.81 10.43 6.64
CA ILE A 205 -22.29 9.05 6.66
C ILE A 205 -23.48 8.11 6.83
N ALA A 206 -23.84 7.36 5.79
CA ALA A 206 -24.82 6.30 5.92
C ALA A 206 -24.29 5.24 6.90
N GLU A 207 -25.10 4.86 7.88
CA GLU A 207 -24.75 3.80 8.83
C GLU A 207 -24.47 2.50 8.07
N ARG A 208 -23.28 1.95 8.26
CA ARG A 208 -22.85 0.71 7.58
C ARG A 208 -23.16 -0.47 8.49
N THR A 209 -24.20 -1.23 8.18
CA THR A 209 -24.48 -2.52 8.85
C THR A 209 -23.43 -3.55 8.41
N VAL A 210 -22.50 -3.90 9.30
CA VAL A 210 -21.54 -4.99 9.05
C VAL A 210 -22.21 -6.30 9.42
N VAL A 211 -22.64 -7.07 8.42
CA VAL A 211 -23.14 -8.44 8.64
C VAL A 211 -21.94 -9.37 8.79
N GLN A 212 -21.64 -9.76 10.02
CA GLN A 212 -20.56 -10.72 10.30
C GLN A 212 -21.15 -12.14 10.27
N THR A 213 -20.84 -12.93 9.25
CA THR A 213 -21.29 -14.33 9.17
C THR A 213 -20.41 -15.22 10.06
N LEU A 214 -20.87 -15.52 11.27
CA LEU A 214 -20.22 -16.49 12.15
C LEU A 214 -20.60 -17.92 11.73
N ARG A 215 -19.62 -18.68 11.22
CA ARG A 215 -19.77 -20.13 11.01
C ARG A 215 -19.44 -20.86 12.31
N THR A 216 -20.44 -21.45 12.95
CA THR A 216 -20.24 -22.34 14.10
C THR A 216 -20.45 -23.78 13.64
N GLU A 217 -19.38 -24.58 13.59
CA GLU A 217 -19.49 -26.02 13.36
C GLU A 217 -19.83 -26.70 14.68
N VAL A 218 -21.01 -27.31 14.78
CA VAL A 218 -21.43 -28.09 15.95
C VAL A 218 -21.36 -29.57 15.59
N THR A 219 -20.32 -30.26 16.08
CA THR A 219 -20.18 -31.71 15.94
C THR A 219 -20.97 -32.39 17.05
N ARG A 220 -22.11 -33.04 16.72
CA ARG A 220 -22.87 -33.84 17.68
C ARG A 220 -22.63 -35.33 17.44
N VAL A 221 -21.92 -35.97 18.35
CA VAL A 221 -21.70 -37.42 18.33
C VAL A 221 -22.94 -38.10 18.93
N GLN A 222 -23.63 -38.93 18.16
CA GLN A 222 -24.64 -39.85 18.69
C GLN A 222 -24.04 -41.25 18.76
N THR A 223 -24.09 -41.87 19.94
CA THR A 223 -23.71 -43.27 20.13
C THR A 223 -24.99 -44.11 20.07
N GLN A 224 -25.14 -44.98 19.08
CA GLN A 224 -26.13 -46.06 19.10
C GLN A 224 -25.47 -47.31 19.68
N GLU A 225 -26.09 -47.92 20.69
CA GLU A 225 -25.77 -49.30 21.06
C GLU A 225 -26.35 -50.24 20.00
N VAL A 226 -25.46 -50.92 19.27
CA VAL A 226 -25.84 -52.03 18.39
C VAL A 226 -25.27 -53.31 18.97
N THR A 227 -26.17 -54.16 19.47
CA THR A 227 -25.81 -55.53 19.84
C THR A 227 -25.41 -56.28 18.56
N ARG A 228 -24.14 -56.71 18.51
CA ARG A 228 -23.48 -57.60 17.54
C ARG A 228 -22.66 -56.94 16.42
N ILE A 229 -21.36 -56.84 16.71
CA ILE A 229 -20.18 -56.81 15.81
C ILE A 229 -20.31 -55.94 14.55
N GLN A 230 -20.25 -54.61 14.72
CA GLN A 230 -19.46 -53.65 13.93
C GLN A 230 -19.86 -52.23 14.37
N THR A 231 -18.93 -51.50 15.00
CA THR A 231 -19.13 -50.10 15.38
C THR A 231 -18.92 -49.21 14.15
N GLN A 232 -19.98 -48.62 13.62
CA GLN A 232 -19.86 -47.51 12.66
C GLN A 232 -20.16 -46.19 13.36
N VAL A 233 -19.18 -45.31 13.41
CA VAL A 233 -19.35 -43.91 13.84
C VAL A 233 -19.93 -43.14 12.66
N GLN A 234 -21.17 -42.67 12.75
CA GLN A 234 -21.74 -41.74 11.77
C GLN A 234 -21.54 -40.30 12.27
N THR A 235 -20.76 -39.52 11.53
CA THR A 235 -20.60 -38.08 11.75
C THR A 235 -21.70 -37.33 11.00
N LEU A 236 -22.75 -36.87 11.69
CA LEU A 236 -23.73 -35.95 11.10
C LEU A 236 -23.20 -34.52 11.21
N VAL A 237 -22.83 -33.91 10.07
CA VAL A 237 -22.54 -32.47 10.00
C VAL A 237 -23.84 -31.74 9.72
N THR A 238 -24.40 -31.08 10.74
CA THR A 238 -25.56 -30.20 10.56
C THR A 238 -25.10 -28.75 10.52
N THR A 239 -25.21 -28.10 9.36
CA THR A 239 -24.90 -26.67 9.22
C THR A 239 -26.09 -25.85 9.70
N ARG A 240 -25.95 -25.16 10.83
CA ARG A 240 -26.95 -24.16 11.27
C ARG A 240 -26.42 -22.76 10.96
N ILE A 241 -27.03 -22.10 9.97
CA ILE A 241 -26.80 -20.68 9.72
C ILE A 241 -27.57 -19.92 10.80
N THR A 242 -26.86 -19.17 11.64
CA THR A 242 -27.48 -18.27 12.61
C THR A 242 -27.08 -16.86 12.20
N GLU A 243 -28.04 -16.09 11.68
CA GLU A 243 -27.84 -14.66 11.41
C GLU A 243 -27.79 -13.96 12.76
N VAL A 244 -26.61 -13.46 13.13
CA VAL A 244 -26.45 -12.63 14.33
C VAL A 244 -26.47 -11.19 13.87
N ALA A 245 -27.56 -10.49 14.15
CA ALA A 245 -27.59 -9.04 14.07
C ALA A 245 -26.65 -8.50 15.16
N VAL A 246 -25.46 -8.05 14.77
CA VAL A 246 -24.58 -7.32 15.68
C VAL A 246 -25.18 -5.94 15.85
N GLU A 247 -25.68 -5.65 17.06
CA GLU A 247 -26.09 -4.30 17.43
C GLU A 247 -24.85 -3.41 17.42
N VAL A 248 -24.71 -2.60 16.37
CA VAL A 248 -23.63 -1.64 16.25
C VAL A 248 -23.93 -0.52 17.24
N ILE A 249 -23.14 -0.42 18.30
CA ILE A 249 -23.20 0.68 19.25
C ILE A 249 -22.90 1.98 18.49
N PRO A 250 -23.86 2.90 18.35
CA PRO A 250 -23.63 4.14 17.61
C PRO A 250 -22.46 4.93 18.18
N SER A 251 -21.71 5.62 17.33
CA SER A 251 -20.52 6.40 17.72
C SER A 251 -20.81 7.42 18.83
N TRP A 252 -22.04 7.94 18.93
CA TRP A 252 -22.46 8.85 20.00
C TRP A 252 -22.47 8.20 21.40
N VAL A 253 -22.63 6.88 21.50
CA VAL A 253 -22.57 6.16 22.78
C VAL A 253 -21.16 6.19 23.36
N TYR A 254 -20.13 6.09 22.51
CA TYR A 254 -18.73 6.25 22.92
C TYR A 254 -18.42 7.69 23.35
N VAL A 255 -19.03 8.68 22.69
CA VAL A 255 -18.95 10.09 23.11
C VAL A 255 -19.59 10.28 24.48
N LEU A 256 -20.77 9.70 24.73
CA LEU A 256 -21.41 9.75 26.05
C LEU A 256 -20.60 9.04 27.14
N ALA A 257 -20.00 7.89 26.82
CA ALA A 257 -19.14 7.17 27.75
C ALA A 257 -17.88 8.00 28.11
N ALA A 258 -17.25 8.65 27.13
CA ALA A 258 -16.11 9.54 27.37
C ALA A 258 -16.51 10.75 28.26
N VAL A 259 -17.67 11.35 28.00
CA VAL A 259 -18.20 12.45 28.84
C VAL A 259 -18.49 11.97 30.27
N ALA A 260 -19.06 10.78 30.44
CA ALA A 260 -19.33 10.21 31.76
C ALA A 260 -18.03 9.93 32.55
N VAL A 261 -17.00 9.39 31.91
CA VAL A 261 -15.68 9.17 32.54
C VAL A 261 -15.07 10.51 32.97
N LEU A 262 -15.11 11.52 32.12
CA LEU A 262 -14.62 12.86 32.45
C LEU A 262 -15.40 13.50 33.62
N ALA A 263 -16.71 13.28 33.68
CA ALA A 263 -17.54 13.75 34.79
C ALA A 263 -17.18 13.05 36.11
N VAL A 264 -16.94 11.73 36.10
CA VAL A 264 -16.52 10.97 37.27
C VAL A 264 -15.13 11.39 37.75
N VAL A 265 -14.17 11.55 36.82
CA VAL A 265 -12.82 12.05 37.15
C VAL A 265 -12.88 13.47 37.71
N GLY A 266 -13.70 14.33 37.11
CA GLY A 266 -13.96 15.68 37.60
C GLY A 266 -14.50 15.68 39.02
N ALA A 267 -15.55 14.90 39.30
CA ALA A 267 -16.16 14.77 40.62
C ALA A 267 -15.19 14.19 41.67
N ALA A 268 -14.37 13.20 41.30
CA ALA A 268 -13.34 12.64 42.18
C ALA A 268 -12.27 13.68 42.52
N ALA A 269 -11.85 14.50 41.55
CA ALA A 269 -10.89 15.58 41.75
C ALA A 269 -11.44 16.68 42.67
N THR A 270 -12.72 17.07 42.53
CA THR A 270 -13.37 18.02 43.44
C THR A 270 -13.52 17.46 44.85
N ALA A 271 -13.93 16.19 45.00
CA ALA A 271 -14.04 15.55 46.31
C ALA A 271 -12.67 15.43 47.02
N ALA A 272 -11.60 15.10 46.27
CA ALA A 272 -10.24 15.07 46.80
C ALA A 272 -9.74 16.46 47.22
N ARG A 273 -10.09 17.53 46.48
CA ARG A 273 -9.81 18.92 46.88
C ARG A 273 -10.58 19.35 48.11
N ALA A 274 -11.85 18.94 48.26
CA ALA A 274 -12.67 19.27 49.41
C ALA A 274 -12.17 18.59 50.70
N ARG A 275 -11.57 17.40 50.61
CA ARG A 275 -10.94 16.70 51.75
C ARG A 275 -9.58 17.27 52.19
N ARG A 276 -9.00 18.20 51.42
CA ARG A 276 -7.71 18.86 51.74
C ARG A 276 -7.90 20.27 52.35
N LYS A 277 -9.14 20.68 52.63
CA LYS A 277 -9.48 21.84 53.46
C LYS A 277 -10.01 21.34 54.81
#